data_AF-A0A957MD12-F1
#
_entry.id   AF-A0A957MD12-F1
#
_cell.length_a   1.000
_cell.length_b   1.000
_cell.length_c   1.000
_cell.angle_alpha   90.00
_cell.angle_beta   90.00
_cell.angle_gamma   90.00
#
_symmetry.space_group_name_H-M   'P 1'
#
loop_
_entity.id
_entity.type
_entity.pdbx_description
1 polymer ?
#
loop_
_entity_poly.entity_id
_entity_poly.type
_entity_poly.pdbx_seq_one_letter_code
_entity_poly.pdbx_strand_id
1 'polypeptide(L)'
;MTAKATLVEALDAILEERLYQNGKYGSPDERCLSIGDYLVILRGELEEAEQAFRKGVGPGECLFEVLQVGAVAAACLQQHGVVQRYVREVRHGCD
;
A
#
# COMPACT_ATOMS: atom_id res chain seq x y z
N MET A 1 -17.95 1.91 -20.83
CA MET A 1 -17.46 2.80 -19.76
C MET A 1 -17.46 1.99 -18.49
N THR A 2 -16.30 1.76 -17.88
CA THR A 2 -16.21 1.13 -16.55
C THR A 2 -16.69 2.15 -15.53
N ALA A 3 -17.66 1.78 -14.69
CA ALA A 3 -18.10 2.65 -13.60
C ALA A 3 -16.91 2.94 -12.69
N LYS A 4 -16.80 4.19 -12.23
CA LYS A 4 -15.76 4.58 -11.27
C LYS A 4 -16.06 3.94 -9.93
N ALA A 5 -15.07 3.28 -9.32
CA ALA A 5 -15.18 2.81 -7.94
C ALA A 5 -15.40 4.00 -6.99
N THR A 6 -16.22 3.78 -5.97
CA THR A 6 -16.34 4.66 -4.82
C THR A 6 -15.07 4.61 -3.98
N LEU A 7 -14.88 5.60 -3.11
CA LEU A 7 -13.76 5.59 -2.17
C LEU A 7 -13.85 4.39 -1.20
N VAL A 8 -15.06 4.01 -0.80
CA VAL A 8 -15.28 2.88 0.11
C VAL A 8 -14.82 1.57 -0.56
N GLU A 9 -15.25 1.32 -1.80
CA GLU A 9 -14.81 0.13 -2.56
C GLU A 9 -13.29 0.09 -2.74
N ALA A 10 -12.66 1.24 -2.97
CA ALA A 10 -11.20 1.32 -3.08
C ALA A 10 -10.50 1.01 -1.74
N LEU A 11 -11.03 1.49 -0.62
CA LEU A 11 -10.48 1.21 0.71
C LEU A 11 -10.67 -0.27 1.09
N ASP A 12 -11.82 -0.86 0.79
CA ASP A 12 -12.08 -2.28 1.02
C ASP A 12 -11.11 -3.16 0.22
N ALA A 13 -10.89 -2.85 -1.06
CA ALA A 13 -9.91 -3.54 -1.89
C ALA A 13 -8.48 -3.42 -1.32
N ILE A 14 -8.10 -2.26 -0.78
CA ILE A 14 -6.78 -2.06 -0.15
C ILE A 14 -6.65 -2.94 1.09
N LEU A 15 -7.71 -3.07 1.88
CA LEU A 15 -7.71 -3.91 3.08
C LEU A 15 -7.60 -5.40 2.71
N GLU A 16 -8.29 -5.84 1.67
CA GLU A 16 -8.18 -7.21 1.16
C GLU A 16 -6.78 -7.52 0.63
N GLU A 17 -6.24 -6.66 -0.24
CA GLU A 17 -4.89 -6.82 -0.80
C GLU A 17 -3.83 -6.80 0.31
N ARG A 18 -4.01 -6.00 1.36
CA ARG A 18 -3.11 -5.99 2.52
C ARG A 18 -3.01 -7.35 3.20
N LEU A 19 -4.11 -8.11 3.29
CA LEU A 19 -4.05 -9.47 3.87
C LEU A 19 -3.13 -10.38 3.05
N TYR A 20 -3.14 -10.22 1.72
CA TYR A 20 -2.24 -10.95 0.83
C TYR A 20 -0.78 -10.49 1.01
N GLN A 21 -0.53 -9.18 1.06
CA GLN A 21 0.81 -8.61 1.26
C GLN A 21 1.42 -8.96 2.63
N ASN A 22 0.60 -9.06 3.68
CA ASN A 22 1.04 -9.55 4.99
C ASN A 22 1.60 -10.98 4.90
N GLY A 23 1.06 -11.83 4.02
CA GLY A 23 1.59 -13.17 3.77
C GLY A 23 2.99 -13.15 3.13
N LYS A 24 3.30 -12.14 2.31
CA LYS A 24 4.62 -11.99 1.67
C LYS A 24 5.67 -11.40 2.61
N TYR A 25 5.30 -10.34 3.33
CA TYR A 25 6.28 -9.51 4.05
C TYR A 25 6.22 -9.67 5.57
N GLY A 26 5.17 -10.33 6.10
CA GLY A 26 4.81 -10.38 7.52
C GLY A 26 3.78 -9.30 7.87
N SER A 27 2.85 -9.61 8.78
CA SER A 27 1.91 -8.59 9.24
C SER A 27 2.60 -7.57 10.16
N PRO A 28 2.13 -6.30 10.21
CA PRO A 28 2.68 -5.28 11.11
C PRO A 28 2.68 -5.65 12.60
N ASP A 29 1.78 -6.56 13.00
CA ASP A 29 1.66 -7.03 14.38
C ASP A 29 2.64 -8.18 14.69
N GLU A 30 3.10 -8.91 13.66
CA GLU A 30 4.01 -10.06 13.79
C GLU A 30 5.46 -9.72 13.45
N ARG A 31 5.68 -8.74 12.58
CA ARG A 31 7.00 -8.31 12.13
C ARG A 31 7.07 -6.78 12.10
N CYS A 32 7.97 -6.24 12.90
CA CYS A 32 8.30 -4.82 12.85
C CYS A 32 9.25 -4.56 11.67
N LEU A 33 8.72 -4.08 10.54
CA LEU A 33 9.53 -3.53 9.44
C LEU A 33 9.85 -2.06 9.71
N SER A 34 11.07 -1.63 9.44
CA SER A 34 11.40 -0.20 9.54
C SER A 34 10.68 0.60 8.46
N ILE A 35 10.55 1.93 8.66
CA ILE A 35 10.07 2.83 7.60
C ILE A 35 10.93 2.68 6.34
N GLY A 36 12.24 2.47 6.48
CA GLY A 36 13.15 2.25 5.37
C GLY A 36 12.81 1.00 4.54
N ASP A 37 12.48 -0.11 5.22
CA ASP A 37 12.06 -1.35 4.55
C ASP A 37 10.77 -1.15 3.76
N TYR A 38 9.78 -0.48 4.37
CA TYR A 38 8.54 -0.13 3.68
C TYR A 38 8.76 0.74 2.45
N LEU A 39 9.65 1.72 2.51
CA LEU A 39 9.98 2.57 1.36
C LEU A 39 10.60 1.77 0.20
N VAL A 40 11.42 0.76 0.51
CA VAL A 40 11.99 -0.12 -0.50
C VAL A 40 10.91 -0.97 -1.17
N ILE A 41 9.98 -1.55 -0.38
CA ILE A 41 8.86 -2.34 -0.91
C ILE A 41 7.94 -1.45 -1.76
N LEU A 42 7.53 -0.29 -1.24
CA LEU A 42 6.69 0.68 -1.97
C LEU A 42 7.28 1.08 -3.32
N ARG A 43 8.60 1.28 -3.38
CA ARG A 43 9.27 1.57 -4.64
C ARG A 43 9.14 0.40 -5.63
N GLY A 44 9.32 -0.84 -5.17
CA GLY A 44 9.14 -2.03 -6.00
C GLY A 44 7.73 -2.12 -6.59
N GLU A 45 6.70 -2.03 -5.75
CA GLU A 45 5.30 -2.09 -6.20
C GLU A 45 4.95 -0.96 -7.18
N LEU A 46 5.49 0.25 -6.95
CA LEU A 46 5.29 1.38 -7.86
C LEU A 46 6.01 1.17 -9.21
N GLU A 47 7.22 0.62 -9.19
CA GLU A 47 7.95 0.27 -10.41
C GLU A 47 7.20 -0.79 -11.23
N GLU A 48 6.54 -1.76 -10.60
CA GLU A 48 5.68 -2.74 -11.27
C GLU A 48 4.47 -2.08 -11.93
N ALA A 49 3.79 -1.16 -11.22
CA ALA A 49 2.69 -0.37 -11.79
C ALA A 49 3.10 0.43 -13.03
N GLU A 50 4.25 1.10 -12.97
CA GLU A 50 4.81 1.83 -14.11
C GLU A 50 5.17 0.89 -15.26
N GLN A 51 5.72 -0.28 -14.97
CA GLN A 51 6.04 -1.27 -15.99
C GLN A 51 4.79 -1.83 -16.66
N ALA A 52 3.73 -2.13 -15.91
CA ALA A 52 2.46 -2.57 -16.46
C ALA A 52 1.90 -1.52 -17.45
N PHE A 53 1.97 -0.24 -17.08
CA PHE A 53 1.58 0.83 -17.98
C PHE A 53 2.43 0.85 -19.26
N ARG A 54 3.76 0.79 -19.13
CA ARG A 54 4.69 0.80 -20.27
C ARG A 54 4.53 -0.41 -21.19
N LYS A 55 4.23 -1.59 -20.64
CA LYS A 55 4.00 -2.83 -21.40
C LYS A 55 2.67 -2.83 -22.16
N GLY A 56 1.77 -1.88 -21.87
CA GLY A 56 0.48 -1.78 -22.54
C GLY A 56 -0.48 -2.94 -22.21
N VAL A 57 -0.29 -3.60 -21.06
CA VAL A 57 -1.15 -4.72 -20.60
C VAL A 57 -2.57 -4.30 -20.20
N GLY A 58 -2.86 -2.99 -20.29
CA GLY A 58 -4.18 -2.42 -20.06
C GLY A 58 -4.35 -1.82 -18.67
N PRO A 59 -5.43 -1.07 -18.45
CA PRO A 59 -5.65 -0.32 -17.21
C PRO A 59 -5.90 -1.22 -16.00
N GLY A 60 -6.41 -2.45 -16.19
CA GLY A 60 -6.69 -3.38 -15.09
C GLY A 60 -5.43 -3.76 -14.31
N GLU A 61 -4.37 -4.17 -15.02
CA GLU A 61 -3.10 -4.54 -14.39
C GLU A 61 -2.45 -3.34 -13.69
N CYS A 62 -2.45 -2.17 -14.35
CA CYS A 62 -1.91 -0.96 -13.75
C CYS A 62 -2.61 -0.61 -12.44
N LEU A 63 -3.94 -0.74 -12.40
CA LEU A 63 -4.74 -0.48 -11.20
C LEU A 63 -4.51 -1.54 -10.12
N PHE A 64 -4.28 -2.79 -10.51
CA PHE A 64 -3.93 -3.87 -9.59
C PHE A 64 -2.59 -3.59 -8.90
N GLU A 65 -1.55 -3.16 -9.63
CA GLU A 65 -0.28 -2.82 -9.00
C GLU A 65 -0.38 -1.56 -8.11
N VAL A 66 -1.18 -0.57 -8.52
CA VAL A 66 -1.48 0.59 -7.65
C VAL A 66 -2.19 0.18 -6.37
N LEU A 67 -3.04 -0.87 -6.41
CA LEU A 67 -3.68 -1.44 -5.24
C LEU A 67 -2.63 -1.99 -4.25
N GLN A 68 -1.63 -2.72 -4.75
CA GLN A 68 -0.52 -3.24 -3.93
C GLN A 68 0.27 -2.11 -3.25
N VAL A 69 0.57 -1.03 -3.97
CA VAL A 69 1.18 0.18 -3.40
C VAL A 69 0.35 0.73 -2.23
N GLY A 70 -0.97 0.84 -2.41
CA GLY A 70 -1.90 1.29 -1.38
C GLY A 70 -1.90 0.40 -0.13
N ALA A 71 -1.89 -0.92 -0.34
CA ALA A 71 -1.86 -1.92 0.74
C ALA A 71 -0.59 -1.82 1.59
N VAL A 72 0.59 -1.71 0.95
CA VAL A 72 1.87 -1.56 1.65
C VAL A 72 1.95 -0.21 2.37
N ALA A 73 1.47 0.87 1.77
CA ALA A 73 1.43 2.19 2.40
C ALA A 73 0.55 2.19 3.65
N ALA A 74 -0.61 1.53 3.60
CA ALA A 74 -1.51 1.39 4.73
C ALA A 74 -0.84 0.60 5.89
N ALA A 75 -0.10 -0.47 5.57
CA ALA A 75 0.65 -1.23 6.57
C ALA A 75 1.74 -0.38 7.25
N CYS A 76 2.50 0.40 6.47
CA CYS A 76 3.51 1.32 7.01
C CYS A 76 2.89 2.34 7.97
N LEU A 77 1.79 2.98 7.55
CA LEU A 77 1.08 3.97 8.36
C LEU A 77 0.43 3.37 9.61
N GLN A 78 -0.04 2.13 9.54
CA GLN A 78 -0.53 1.42 10.72
C GLN A 78 0.60 1.20 11.73
N GLN A 79 1.74 0.67 11.29
CA GLN A 79 2.82 0.28 12.19
C GLN A 79 3.51 1.49 12.83
N HIS A 80 3.72 2.55 12.05
CA HIS A 80 4.51 3.72 12.46
C HIS A 80 3.67 4.93 12.84
N GLY A 81 2.36 4.85 12.66
CA GLY A 81 1.41 5.91 12.94
C GLY A 81 1.12 6.82 11.74
N VAL A 82 -0.03 7.50 11.82
CA VAL A 82 -0.49 8.43 10.79
C VAL A 82 -0.15 9.85 11.19
N VAL A 83 0.62 10.55 10.35
CA VAL A 83 0.92 11.98 10.52
C VAL A 83 -0.08 12.80 9.69
N GLN A 84 -0.93 13.57 10.37
CA GLN A 84 -1.92 14.41 9.69
C GLN A 84 -1.32 15.79 9.39
N ARG A 85 -1.69 16.37 8.24
CA ARG A 85 -1.14 17.66 7.77
C ARG A 85 -1.24 18.80 8.80
N TYR A 86 -2.27 18.79 9.64
CA TYR A 86 -2.55 19.84 10.62
C TYR A 86 -2.28 19.43 12.08
N VAL A 87 -1.86 18.18 12.32
CA VAL A 87 -1.54 17.65 13.66
C VAL A 87 -0.25 16.85 13.53
N ARG A 88 0.89 17.47 13.88
CA ARG A 88 2.22 16.83 13.86
C ARG A 88 2.54 16.05 15.13
N GLU A 89 1.54 15.37 15.72
CA GLU A 89 1.79 14.44 16.82
C GLU A 89 1.82 13.01 16.26
N VAL A 90 2.98 12.36 16.37
CA VAL A 90 3.17 10.97 15.92
C VAL A 90 3.03 10.06 17.12
N ARG A 91 2.02 9.17 17.10
CA ARG A 91 2.03 7.99 17.97
C ARG A 91 2.97 6.97 17.34
N HIS A 92 4.17 6.87 17.88
CA HIS A 92 5.17 5.91 17.41
C HIS A 92 4.75 4.49 17.81
N GLY A 93 4.74 3.56 16.84
CA GLY A 93 4.82 2.12 17.08
C GLY A 93 6.28 1.65 16.97
N CYS A 94 6.52 0.33 17.06
CA CYS A 94 7.84 -0.27 17.31
C CYS A 94 9.00 0.29 16.47
N ASP A 95 10.16 0.47 17.14
CA ASP A 95 11.49 0.79 16.58
C ASP A 95 12.36 -0.48 16.47
#